data_AF-A0AAV5ITJ0-F1
#
_entry.id   AF-A0AAV5ITJ0-F1
#
_cell.length_a   1.000
_cell.length_b   1.000
_cell.length_c   1.000
_cell.angle_alpha   90.00
_cell.angle_beta   90.00
_cell.angle_gamma   90.00
#
_symmetry.space_group_name_H-M   'P 1'
#
loop_
_entity.id
_entity.type
_entity.pdbx_description
1 polymer ?
#
loop_
_entity_poly.entity_id
_entity_poly.type
_entity_poly.pdbx_seq_one_letter_code
_entity_poly.pdbx_strand_id
1 'polypeptide(L)'
;MSISSLTSACSFLGLKSRSLNLQLGFYSDNDSFHGAVGPFPKKTRFSCRKFSVSCSTISTDPLLVKAARGEPISRPPAWMMRQAGRYMAVYRKLAEKYPSFRQRSETTDLIVKISLQPWEAFHPDGVIIFSDILTPLPAFGVPFDIEEVRGPVIQNPIFSEECLKALHPIDLEKLHFVGESLKILRQEVEGRAAVLGFVGAPWTIATYIVEGGTTRTYTTIKTMCHKAPHILKSLLSHLTQAISDYIIFQVESGAHCIQIFDSWGGQLPPDMWERWSKPYIKEVILELI
;
A
#
# COMPACT_ATOMS: atom_id res chain seq x y z
N MET A 1 11.75 -33.38 55.45
CA MET A 1 11.50 -32.28 56.40
C MET A 1 11.36 -30.99 55.60
N SER A 2 10.19 -30.33 55.72
CA SER A 2 9.77 -28.97 55.26
C SER A 2 10.02 -28.59 53.78
N ILE A 3 9.06 -28.25 52.90
CA ILE A 3 7.75 -27.54 52.93
C ILE A 3 7.79 -26.15 53.56
N SER A 4 7.63 -25.13 52.68
CA SER A 4 6.89 -23.85 52.84
C SER A 4 7.44 -22.85 51.80
N SER A 5 6.71 -21.93 51.18
CA SER A 5 5.30 -21.50 51.27
C SER A 5 4.98 -20.59 50.09
N LEU A 6 3.78 -20.77 49.53
CA LEU A 6 3.08 -19.80 48.69
C LEU A 6 2.76 -18.53 49.48
N THR A 7 2.84 -17.37 48.84
CA THR A 7 2.17 -16.15 49.29
C THR A 7 1.24 -15.62 48.20
N SER A 8 -0.01 -15.51 48.61
CA SER A 8 -1.18 -14.95 47.93
C SER A 8 -1.06 -13.43 47.82
N ALA A 9 -1.41 -12.87 46.67
CA ALA A 9 -1.76 -11.46 46.51
C ALA A 9 -3.16 -11.38 45.90
N CYS A 10 -4.11 -10.98 46.75
CA CYS A 10 -5.50 -10.74 46.41
C CYS A 10 -5.76 -9.25 46.62
N SER A 11 -6.05 -8.52 45.55
CA SER A 11 -6.60 -7.17 45.63
C SER A 11 -7.56 -6.94 44.47
N PHE A 12 -8.85 -6.91 44.85
CA PHE A 12 -9.97 -6.43 44.06
C PHE A 12 -9.83 -4.93 43.76
N LEU A 13 -10.21 -4.50 42.55
CA LEU A 13 -11.26 -3.49 42.29
C LEU A 13 -11.20 -3.01 40.82
N GLY A 14 -12.31 -3.22 40.09
CA GLY A 14 -12.85 -2.16 39.22
C GLY A 14 -12.92 -2.41 37.71
N LEU A 15 -13.64 -3.45 37.26
CA LEU A 15 -14.15 -3.51 35.89
C LEU A 15 -15.50 -2.76 35.79
N LYS A 16 -15.52 -1.62 35.09
CA LYS A 16 -16.76 -1.01 34.59
C LYS A 16 -17.00 -1.48 33.15
N SER A 17 -17.82 -2.53 33.01
CA SER A 17 -18.43 -2.92 31.73
C SER A 17 -19.61 -2.00 31.45
N ARG A 18 -19.63 -1.32 30.30
CA ARG A 18 -20.81 -0.66 29.74
C ARG A 18 -21.43 -1.59 28.71
N SER A 19 -22.58 -2.15 29.08
CA SER A 19 -23.52 -2.82 28.21
C SER A 19 -24.15 -1.82 27.23
N LEU A 20 -24.11 -2.13 25.94
CA LEU A 20 -24.95 -1.52 24.92
C LEU A 20 -25.83 -2.63 24.34
N ASN A 21 -27.10 -2.61 24.77
CA ASN A 21 -28.18 -3.38 24.19
C ASN A 21 -28.46 -2.82 22.78
N LEU A 22 -28.30 -3.65 21.74
CA LEU A 22 -28.90 -3.41 20.43
C LEU A 22 -30.09 -4.35 20.28
N GLN A 23 -31.30 -3.80 20.38
CA GLN A 23 -32.55 -4.46 20.04
C GLN A 23 -32.72 -4.43 18.51
N LEU A 24 -32.61 -5.60 17.88
CA LEU A 24 -32.99 -5.83 16.48
C LEU A 24 -34.51 -6.09 16.44
N GLY A 25 -35.27 -5.11 15.94
CA GLY A 25 -36.68 -5.26 15.64
C GLY A 25 -36.89 -5.72 14.20
N PHE A 26 -37.23 -6.98 14.01
CA PHE A 26 -37.87 -7.48 12.80
C PHE A 26 -39.37 -7.20 12.88
N TYR A 27 -39.94 -6.61 11.82
CA TYR A 27 -41.37 -6.71 11.53
C TYR A 27 -41.53 -6.89 10.02
N SER A 28 -41.98 -8.07 9.63
CA SER A 28 -42.78 -8.26 8.42
C SER A 28 -44.17 -7.68 8.68
N ASP A 29 -44.84 -7.18 7.64
CA ASP A 29 -46.12 -7.75 7.21
C ASP A 29 -46.60 -7.08 5.92
N ASN A 30 -47.03 -7.96 5.01
CA ASN A 30 -47.88 -7.62 3.88
C ASN A 30 -49.26 -7.25 4.40
N ASP A 31 -49.86 -6.19 3.87
CA ASP A 31 -51.26 -6.29 3.45
C ASP A 31 -51.64 -5.19 2.45
N SER A 32 -52.23 -5.66 1.36
CA SER A 32 -52.88 -4.89 0.30
C SER A 32 -54.29 -4.49 0.74
N PHE A 33 -54.75 -3.26 0.46
CA PHE A 33 -56.11 -3.01 -0.08
C PHE A 33 -56.30 -1.56 -0.56
N HIS A 34 -57.18 -1.45 -1.56
CA HIS A 34 -57.55 -0.32 -2.42
C HIS A 34 -58.01 0.99 -1.74
N GLY A 35 -57.82 2.12 -2.44
CA GLY A 35 -58.71 3.28 -2.26
C GLY A 35 -58.25 4.61 -2.88
N ALA A 36 -58.91 5.00 -3.97
CA ALA A 36 -59.22 6.38 -4.40
C ALA A 36 -58.08 7.38 -4.72
N VAL A 37 -58.00 7.71 -6.02
CA VAL A 37 -57.24 8.83 -6.59
C VAL A 37 -58.01 10.15 -6.33
N GLY A 38 -57.42 11.05 -5.55
CA GLY A 38 -57.84 12.45 -5.39
C GLY A 38 -56.80 13.41 -6.01
N PRO A 39 -57.20 14.62 -6.46
CA PRO A 39 -56.35 15.49 -7.27
C PRO A 39 -55.31 16.23 -6.40
N PHE A 40 -54.03 16.11 -6.76
CA PHE A 40 -52.94 16.86 -6.12
C PHE A 40 -52.93 18.34 -6.56
N PRO A 41 -52.73 19.30 -5.64
CA PRO A 41 -52.57 20.71 -5.98
C PRO A 41 -51.15 20.98 -6.52
N LYS A 42 -51.08 21.93 -7.46
CA LYS A 42 -49.88 22.38 -8.18
C LYS A 42 -48.77 22.79 -7.20
N LYS A 43 -47.60 22.13 -7.29
CA LYS A 43 -46.37 22.59 -6.62
C LYS A 43 -45.76 23.76 -7.41
N THR A 44 -45.60 24.87 -6.71
CA THR A 44 -44.86 26.07 -7.07
C THR A 44 -43.42 25.74 -7.49
N ARG A 45 -42.98 26.31 -8.62
CA ARG A 45 -41.59 26.24 -9.09
C ARG A 45 -40.68 27.02 -8.14
N PHE A 46 -39.87 26.30 -7.36
CA PHE A 46 -38.73 26.89 -6.68
C PHE A 46 -37.59 27.07 -7.70
N SER A 47 -37.30 28.34 -8.02
CA SER A 47 -36.11 28.75 -8.78
C SER A 47 -34.87 28.45 -7.94
N CYS A 48 -34.20 27.34 -8.24
CA CYS A 48 -32.86 27.07 -7.70
C CYS A 48 -31.85 27.93 -8.47
N ARG A 49 -31.48 29.09 -7.92
CA ARG A 49 -30.26 29.80 -8.33
C ARG A 49 -29.08 28.93 -7.91
N LYS A 50 -28.54 28.14 -8.83
CA LYS A 50 -27.23 27.53 -8.61
C LYS A 50 -26.15 28.56 -8.93
N PHE A 51 -25.53 29.03 -7.86
CA PHE A 51 -24.30 29.81 -7.87
C PHE A 51 -23.27 29.12 -8.77
N SER A 52 -22.75 29.85 -9.76
CA SER A 52 -21.52 29.49 -10.44
C SER A 52 -20.37 29.67 -9.45
N VAL A 53 -19.81 28.58 -8.97
CA VAL A 53 -18.51 28.61 -8.28
C VAL A 53 -17.45 28.77 -9.35
N SER A 54 -17.11 30.00 -9.70
CA SER A 54 -15.83 30.28 -10.34
C SER A 54 -14.78 30.37 -9.23
N CYS A 55 -14.14 29.25 -8.93
CA CYS A 55 -12.93 29.25 -8.12
C CYS A 55 -11.81 28.69 -8.99
N SER A 56 -11.20 29.56 -9.79
CA SER A 56 -9.88 29.27 -10.36
C SER A 56 -8.86 29.47 -9.24
N THR A 57 -8.82 28.57 -8.27
CA THR A 57 -7.60 28.33 -7.52
C THR A 57 -6.63 27.74 -8.53
N ILE A 58 -5.60 28.50 -8.91
CA ILE A 58 -4.47 27.92 -9.62
C ILE A 58 -3.86 26.92 -8.65
N SER A 59 -4.28 25.65 -8.74
CA SER A 59 -3.65 24.57 -7.98
C SER A 59 -2.16 24.60 -8.31
N THR A 60 -1.32 24.72 -7.30
CA THR A 60 0.14 24.63 -7.42
C THR A 60 0.61 23.19 -7.56
N ASP A 61 -0.32 22.22 -7.64
CA ASP A 61 0.04 20.81 -7.75
C ASP A 61 0.70 20.51 -9.11
N PRO A 62 1.66 19.57 -9.15
CA PRO A 62 2.28 19.13 -10.39
C PRO A 62 1.26 18.57 -11.38
N LEU A 63 1.59 18.65 -12.67
CA LEU A 63 0.71 18.23 -13.76
C LEU A 63 0.19 16.78 -13.61
N LEU A 64 1.04 15.87 -13.14
CA LEU A 64 0.68 14.47 -12.93
C LEU A 64 -0.36 14.28 -11.83
N VAL A 65 -0.30 15.07 -10.75
CA VAL A 65 -1.27 15.04 -9.65
C VAL A 65 -2.64 15.49 -10.14
N LYS A 66 -2.68 16.59 -10.90
CA LYS A 66 -3.90 17.11 -11.50
C LYS A 66 -4.56 16.08 -12.42
N ALA A 67 -3.75 15.45 -13.28
CA ALA A 67 -4.22 14.39 -14.17
C ALA A 67 -4.78 13.20 -13.37
N ALA A 68 -4.11 12.77 -12.31
CA ALA A 68 -4.55 11.66 -11.46
C ALA A 68 -5.89 11.94 -10.75
N ARG A 69 -6.20 13.21 -10.47
CA ARG A 69 -7.48 13.67 -9.90
C ARG A 69 -8.57 13.90 -10.94
N GLY A 70 -8.26 13.76 -12.24
CA GLY A 70 -9.20 14.07 -13.33
C GLY A 70 -9.44 15.57 -13.53
N GLU A 71 -8.53 16.43 -13.07
CA GLU A 71 -8.60 17.87 -13.27
C GLU A 71 -8.24 18.26 -14.73
N PRO A 72 -8.71 19.41 -15.25
CA PRO A 72 -8.30 19.91 -16.56
C PRO A 72 -6.78 20.17 -16.62
N ILE A 73 -6.13 19.70 -17.68
CA ILE A 73 -4.68 19.80 -17.90
C ILE A 73 -4.36 20.31 -19.30
N SER A 74 -3.22 20.99 -19.46
CA SER A 74 -2.78 21.58 -20.74
C SER A 74 -2.21 20.55 -21.72
N ARG A 75 -1.65 19.46 -21.20
CA ARG A 75 -1.14 18.30 -21.96
C ARG A 75 -1.14 17.05 -21.06
N PRO A 76 -1.09 15.84 -21.62
CA PRO A 76 -0.85 14.62 -20.84
C PRO A 76 0.50 14.68 -20.11
N PRO A 77 0.58 14.32 -18.81
CA PRO A 77 1.85 14.15 -18.12
C PRO A 77 2.55 12.86 -18.57
N ALA A 78 3.88 12.85 -18.55
CA ALA A 78 4.70 11.71 -18.97
C ALA A 78 5.83 11.41 -17.98
N TRP A 79 6.01 10.14 -17.67
CA TRP A 79 7.15 9.57 -16.95
C TRP A 79 7.31 8.10 -17.38
N MET A 80 8.41 7.44 -17.02
CA MET A 80 8.67 6.06 -17.44
C MET A 80 8.93 5.14 -16.25
N MET A 81 8.30 3.97 -16.24
CA MET A 81 8.66 2.91 -15.30
C MET A 81 10.12 2.49 -15.53
N ARG A 82 10.85 2.22 -14.43
CA ARG A 82 12.29 1.95 -14.46
C ARG A 82 13.12 3.10 -15.07
N GLN A 83 12.65 4.35 -14.93
CA GLN A 83 13.37 5.54 -15.41
C GLN A 83 14.78 5.69 -14.84
N ALA A 84 15.00 5.30 -13.58
CA ALA A 84 16.33 5.23 -13.00
C ALA A 84 16.84 3.79 -13.12
N GLY A 85 17.76 3.55 -14.06
CA GLY A 85 18.17 2.18 -14.35
C GLY A 85 19.31 2.02 -15.35
N ARG A 86 19.60 0.75 -15.66
CA ARG A 86 20.78 0.30 -16.40
C ARG A 86 20.92 0.87 -17.82
N TYR A 87 19.90 1.49 -18.40
CA TYR A 87 20.05 2.17 -19.69
C TYR A 87 20.90 3.46 -19.58
N MET A 88 20.92 4.11 -18.41
CA MET A 88 21.70 5.32 -18.17
C MET A 88 23.16 4.98 -17.81
N ALA A 89 24.11 5.61 -18.50
CA ALA A 89 25.53 5.44 -18.18
C ALA A 89 25.89 5.89 -16.75
N VAL A 90 25.26 6.97 -16.28
CA VAL A 90 25.45 7.49 -14.90
C VAL A 90 24.97 6.50 -13.83
N TYR A 91 23.88 5.78 -14.08
CA TYR A 91 23.41 4.71 -13.21
C TYR A 91 24.41 3.55 -13.16
N ARG A 92 24.89 3.10 -14.34
CA ARG A 92 25.83 1.96 -14.42
C ARG A 92 27.13 2.25 -13.66
N LYS A 93 27.72 3.44 -13.85
CA LYS A 93 28.92 3.87 -13.10
C LYS A 93 28.70 3.90 -11.60
N LEU A 94 27.52 4.33 -11.14
CA LEU A 94 27.18 4.33 -9.73
C LEU A 94 27.00 2.91 -9.20
N ALA A 95 26.35 2.03 -9.97
CA ALA A 95 26.18 0.61 -9.61
C ALA A 95 27.51 -0.15 -9.57
N GLU A 96 28.50 0.19 -10.40
CA GLU A 96 29.86 -0.35 -10.32
C GLU A 96 30.55 0.04 -9.01
N LYS A 97 30.34 1.29 -8.54
CA LYS A 97 30.89 1.78 -7.26
C LYS A 97 30.17 1.21 -6.03
N TYR A 98 28.86 0.98 -6.14
CA TYR A 98 28.00 0.46 -5.08
C TYR A 98 27.27 -0.79 -5.59
N PRO A 99 27.94 -1.97 -5.64
CA PRO A 99 27.40 -3.16 -6.30
C PRO A 99 26.10 -3.66 -5.65
N SER A 100 26.02 -3.61 -4.32
CA SER A 100 24.83 -4.04 -3.58
C SER A 100 23.61 -3.20 -3.98
N PHE A 101 22.56 -3.87 -4.47
CA PHE A 101 21.29 -3.20 -4.73
C PHE A 101 20.70 -2.64 -3.44
N ARG A 102 20.69 -3.45 -2.37
CA ARG A 102 20.17 -3.03 -1.06
C ARG A 102 20.87 -1.77 -0.56
N GLN A 103 22.19 -1.70 -0.67
CA GLN A 103 22.92 -0.48 -0.31
C GLN A 103 22.41 0.74 -1.09
N ARG A 104 22.17 0.60 -2.39
CA ARG A 104 21.66 1.70 -3.23
C ARG A 104 20.20 2.07 -2.94
N SER A 105 19.37 1.11 -2.52
CA SER A 105 17.95 1.32 -2.22
C SER A 105 17.65 1.60 -0.73
N GLU A 106 18.65 1.53 0.14
CA GLU A 106 18.54 1.72 1.60
C GLU A 106 19.48 2.81 2.15
N THR A 107 20.21 3.53 1.27
CA THR A 107 21.04 4.68 1.64
C THR A 107 20.44 5.96 1.06
N THR A 108 19.98 6.89 1.90
CA THR A 108 19.28 8.12 1.52
C THR A 108 19.96 8.88 0.37
N ASP A 109 21.26 9.19 0.49
CA ASP A 109 22.01 9.90 -0.56
C ASP A 109 22.02 9.18 -1.91
N LEU A 110 22.13 7.84 -1.89
CA LEU A 110 22.13 7.05 -3.12
C LEU A 110 20.73 6.98 -3.73
N ILE A 111 19.69 6.83 -2.91
CA ILE A 111 18.29 6.83 -3.34
C ILE A 111 17.97 8.15 -4.06
N VAL A 112 18.24 9.28 -3.40
CA VAL A 112 17.97 10.62 -3.95
C VAL A 112 18.75 10.81 -5.25
N LYS A 113 20.07 10.56 -5.22
CA LYS A 113 20.93 10.71 -6.40
C LYS A 113 20.47 9.87 -7.57
N ILE A 114 20.09 8.62 -7.36
CA ILE A 114 19.62 7.72 -8.43
C ILE A 114 18.26 8.18 -8.95
N SER A 115 17.34 8.56 -8.06
CA SER A 115 15.98 9.00 -8.42
C SER A 115 15.98 10.28 -9.26
N LEU A 116 16.93 11.19 -9.04
CA LEU A 116 17.05 12.45 -9.78
C LEU A 116 17.75 12.33 -11.14
N GLN A 117 18.50 11.26 -11.43
CA GLN A 117 19.19 11.11 -12.73
C GLN A 117 18.26 11.31 -13.94
N PRO A 118 17.07 10.68 -14.01
CA PRO A 118 16.18 10.86 -15.14
C PRO A 118 15.49 12.23 -15.12
N TRP A 119 15.29 12.78 -13.91
CA TRP A 119 14.75 14.13 -13.72
C TRP A 119 15.66 15.19 -14.34
N GLU A 120 16.95 15.15 -14.01
CA GLU A 120 17.97 16.06 -14.56
C GLU A 120 18.12 15.92 -16.07
N ALA A 121 18.02 14.70 -16.60
CA ALA A 121 18.23 14.43 -18.01
C ALA A 121 17.02 14.80 -18.90
N PHE A 122 15.80 14.55 -18.42
CA PHE A 122 14.61 14.57 -19.28
C PHE A 122 13.43 15.40 -18.74
N HIS A 123 13.48 15.85 -17.49
CA HIS A 123 12.40 16.58 -16.83
C HIS A 123 10.99 15.94 -16.97
N PRO A 124 10.81 14.63 -16.69
CA PRO A 124 9.50 13.98 -16.69
C PRO A 124 8.55 14.60 -15.66
N ASP A 125 7.24 14.52 -15.89
CA ASP A 125 6.22 15.05 -14.97
C ASP A 125 6.09 14.24 -13.67
N GLY A 126 6.80 13.10 -13.57
CA GLY A 126 6.84 12.22 -12.42
C GLY A 126 8.27 11.75 -12.10
N VAL A 127 8.63 11.79 -10.81
CA VAL A 127 9.89 11.28 -10.27
C VAL A 127 9.56 10.20 -9.24
N ILE A 128 9.74 8.94 -9.62
CA ILE A 128 9.56 7.82 -8.70
C ILE A 128 10.80 7.61 -7.84
N ILE A 129 10.62 7.41 -6.54
CA ILE A 129 11.71 7.06 -5.62
C ILE A 129 12.40 5.77 -6.09
N PHE A 130 13.72 5.72 -6.00
CA PHE A 130 14.49 4.50 -6.19
C PHE A 130 14.43 3.62 -4.93
N SER A 131 13.63 2.56 -4.97
CA SER A 131 13.49 1.59 -3.89
C SER A 131 13.16 0.20 -4.48
N ASP A 132 12.77 -0.77 -3.65
CA ASP A 132 12.22 -2.06 -4.07
C ASP A 132 10.92 -2.39 -3.32
N ILE A 133 10.02 -3.15 -3.95
CA ILE A 133 8.75 -3.53 -3.30
C ILE A 133 8.96 -4.42 -2.06
N LEU A 134 10.11 -5.08 -1.94
CA LEU A 134 10.46 -5.93 -0.81
C LEU A 134 11.19 -5.18 0.32
N THR A 135 11.56 -3.91 0.11
CA THR A 135 12.20 -3.07 1.14
C THR A 135 11.49 -3.11 2.51
N PRO A 136 10.14 -3.10 2.64
CA PRO A 136 9.50 -3.15 3.95
C PRO A 136 9.54 -4.53 4.65
N LEU A 137 9.92 -5.63 3.97
CA LEU A 137 9.85 -6.97 4.54
C LEU A 137 10.56 -7.12 5.91
N PRO A 138 11.80 -6.63 6.11
CA PRO A 138 12.48 -6.75 7.39
C PRO A 138 11.83 -5.91 8.50
N ALA A 139 11.05 -4.89 8.14
CA ALA A 139 10.36 -4.02 9.09
C ALA A 139 9.15 -4.70 9.74
N PHE A 140 8.67 -5.83 9.21
CA PHE A 140 7.59 -6.64 9.80
C PHE A 140 7.98 -8.12 10.00
N GLY A 141 9.28 -8.43 10.03
CA GLY A 141 9.79 -9.73 10.47
C GLY A 141 10.18 -10.71 9.37
N VAL A 142 10.30 -10.26 8.11
CA VAL A 142 10.73 -11.13 6.99
C VAL A 142 12.07 -10.63 6.40
N PRO A 143 13.22 -11.17 6.86
CA PRO A 143 14.50 -10.86 6.25
C PRO A 143 14.57 -11.36 4.80
N PHE A 144 15.18 -10.56 3.92
CA PHE A 144 15.46 -10.94 2.54
C PHE A 144 16.81 -10.37 2.10
N ASP A 145 17.39 -11.02 1.09
CA ASP A 145 18.57 -10.54 0.38
C ASP A 145 18.32 -10.50 -1.13
N ILE A 146 19.22 -9.86 -1.87
CA ILE A 146 19.18 -9.82 -3.33
C ILE A 146 20.49 -10.41 -3.84
N GLU A 147 20.41 -11.59 -4.45
CA GLU A 147 21.52 -12.22 -5.17
C GLU A 147 21.56 -11.72 -6.62
N GLU A 148 22.76 -11.53 -7.16
CA GLU A 148 22.98 -10.89 -8.46
C GLU A 148 22.28 -11.62 -9.63
N VAL A 149 22.27 -12.95 -9.61
CA VAL A 149 21.69 -13.79 -10.67
C VAL A 149 20.27 -14.24 -10.33
N ARG A 150 20.03 -14.63 -9.08
CA ARG A 150 18.75 -15.22 -8.63
C ARG A 150 17.70 -14.16 -8.32
N GLY A 151 18.11 -12.93 -8.02
CA GLY A 151 17.21 -11.88 -7.55
C GLY A 151 16.91 -12.01 -6.06
N PRO A 152 15.71 -11.63 -5.60
CA PRO A 152 15.38 -11.65 -4.19
C PRO A 152 15.30 -13.08 -3.64
N VAL A 153 15.86 -13.26 -2.43
CA VAL A 153 15.90 -14.52 -1.70
C VAL A 153 15.37 -14.29 -0.29
N ILE A 154 14.35 -15.05 0.10
CA ILE A 154 13.76 -15.05 1.44
C ILE A 154 14.08 -16.42 2.05
N GLN A 155 14.94 -16.41 3.07
CA GLN A 155 15.51 -17.64 3.66
C GLN A 155 14.47 -18.45 4.44
N ASN A 156 13.48 -17.77 5.02
CA ASN A 156 12.43 -18.39 5.83
C ASN A 156 11.05 -18.09 5.23
N PRO A 157 10.61 -18.82 4.18
CA PRO A 157 9.31 -18.63 3.58
C PRO A 157 8.16 -18.89 4.57
N ILE A 158 7.06 -18.14 4.44
CA ILE A 158 5.90 -18.28 5.34
C ILE A 158 4.81 -19.09 4.64
N PHE A 159 4.64 -20.34 5.06
CA PHE A 159 3.64 -21.26 4.51
C PHE A 159 2.88 -22.09 5.57
N SER A 160 3.12 -21.82 6.86
CA SER A 160 2.48 -22.54 7.99
C SER A 160 2.05 -21.57 9.10
N GLU A 161 1.20 -22.04 10.03
CA GLU A 161 0.77 -21.24 11.18
C GLU A 161 1.94 -20.85 12.10
N GLU A 162 2.93 -21.72 12.26
CA GLU A 162 4.12 -21.42 13.05
C GLU A 162 4.93 -20.29 12.41
N CYS A 163 5.09 -20.31 11.08
CA CYS A 163 5.82 -19.27 10.36
C CYS A 163 5.17 -17.88 10.50
N LEU A 164 3.84 -17.80 10.67
CA LEU A 164 3.14 -16.53 10.86
C LEU A 164 3.56 -15.82 12.16
N LYS A 165 4.07 -16.54 13.16
CA LYS A 165 4.50 -15.95 14.44
C LYS A 165 5.74 -15.07 14.31
N ALA A 166 6.47 -15.16 13.20
CA ALA A 166 7.59 -14.26 12.91
C ALA A 166 7.12 -12.84 12.54
N LEU A 167 5.86 -12.70 12.11
CA LEU A 167 5.31 -11.42 11.69
C LEU A 167 4.96 -10.53 12.88
N HIS A 168 5.24 -9.25 12.76
CA HIS A 168 4.90 -8.23 13.74
C HIS A 168 4.47 -6.94 13.03
N PRO A 169 3.75 -6.01 13.71
CA PRO A 169 3.41 -4.72 13.12
C PRO A 169 4.63 -4.04 12.50
N ILE A 170 4.42 -3.32 11.39
CA ILE A 170 5.52 -2.70 10.66
C ILE A 170 6.21 -1.63 11.52
N ASP A 171 7.53 -1.75 11.64
CA ASP A 171 8.39 -0.80 12.32
C ASP A 171 8.89 0.25 11.32
N LEU A 172 8.16 1.36 11.20
CA LEU A 172 8.44 2.42 10.23
C LEU A 172 9.77 3.14 10.49
N GLU A 173 10.32 3.09 11.71
CA GLU A 173 11.65 3.66 12.02
C GLU A 173 12.75 2.96 11.24
N LYS A 174 12.60 1.66 10.97
CA LYS A 174 13.52 0.91 10.09
C LYS A 174 13.46 1.35 8.63
N LEU A 175 12.49 2.19 8.27
CA LEU A 175 12.25 2.70 6.91
C LEU A 175 12.46 4.22 6.82
N HIS A 176 13.08 4.85 7.82
CA HIS A 176 13.35 6.29 7.85
C HIS A 176 14.04 6.82 6.57
N PHE A 177 14.96 6.04 6.00
CA PHE A 177 15.68 6.40 4.76
C PHE A 177 14.74 6.61 3.57
N VAL A 178 13.57 5.95 3.54
CA VAL A 178 12.55 6.17 2.51
C VAL A 178 11.87 7.51 2.73
N GLY A 179 11.48 7.80 3.97
CA GLY A 179 10.83 9.06 4.32
C GLY A 179 11.73 10.28 4.08
N GLU A 180 12.98 10.21 4.53
CA GLU A 180 13.99 11.24 4.28
C GLU A 180 14.22 11.47 2.78
N SER A 181 14.32 10.39 2.01
CA SER A 181 14.50 10.47 0.55
C SER A 181 13.31 11.15 -0.13
N LEU A 182 12.07 10.81 0.24
CA LEU A 182 10.87 11.44 -0.31
C LEU A 182 10.83 12.94 0.00
N LYS A 183 11.20 13.32 1.23
CA LYS A 183 11.27 14.72 1.65
C LYS A 183 12.29 15.51 0.83
N ILE A 184 13.50 14.96 0.63
CA ILE A 184 14.54 15.60 -0.18
C ILE A 184 14.08 15.69 -1.65
N LEU A 185 13.57 14.61 -2.22
CA LEU A 185 13.06 14.61 -3.60
C LEU A 185 11.98 15.66 -3.81
N ARG A 186 11.09 15.85 -2.82
CA ARG A 186 10.03 16.85 -2.88
C ARG A 186 10.58 18.28 -2.96
N GLN A 187 11.69 18.55 -2.27
CA GLN A 187 12.40 19.83 -2.31
C GLN A 187 13.11 20.01 -3.65
N GLU A 188 13.87 19.00 -4.11
CA GLU A 188 14.68 19.05 -5.33
C GLU A 188 13.86 19.23 -6.62
N VAL A 189 12.65 18.67 -6.69
CA VAL A 189 11.78 18.86 -7.87
C VAL A 189 11.02 20.19 -7.84
N GLU A 190 11.00 20.91 -6.71
CA GLU A 190 10.42 22.25 -6.57
C GLU A 190 8.98 22.39 -7.13
N GLY A 191 8.17 21.32 -6.99
CA GLY A 191 6.80 21.28 -7.54
C GLY A 191 6.70 21.17 -9.07
N ARG A 192 7.82 21.08 -9.79
CA ARG A 192 7.85 20.92 -11.26
C ARG A 192 7.47 19.51 -11.72
N ALA A 193 7.63 18.51 -10.84
CA ALA A 193 7.21 17.13 -11.08
C ALA A 193 6.56 16.53 -9.83
N ALA A 194 5.71 15.53 -10.03
CA ALA A 194 5.16 14.74 -8.94
C ALA A 194 6.20 13.73 -8.45
N VAL A 195 6.59 13.81 -7.19
CA VAL A 195 7.28 12.72 -6.47
C VAL A 195 6.33 11.55 -6.27
N LEU A 196 6.70 10.38 -6.77
CA LEU A 196 5.91 9.14 -6.70
C LEU A 196 6.56 8.20 -5.69
N GLY A 197 5.80 7.82 -4.67
CA GLY A 197 6.10 6.65 -3.85
C GLY A 197 5.49 5.39 -4.46
N PHE A 198 5.84 4.23 -3.93
CA PHE A 198 5.24 2.98 -4.39
C PHE A 198 5.33 1.86 -3.36
N VAL A 199 4.50 0.85 -3.54
CA VAL A 199 4.45 -0.38 -2.75
C VAL A 199 4.13 -1.58 -3.64
N GLY A 200 4.44 -2.79 -3.18
CA GLY A 200 3.87 -4.00 -3.78
C GLY A 200 2.46 -4.26 -3.25
N ALA A 201 1.59 -4.83 -4.07
CA ALA A 201 0.26 -5.27 -3.62
C ALA A 201 0.39 -6.46 -2.64
N PRO A 202 -0.55 -6.64 -1.69
CA PRO A 202 -0.51 -7.74 -0.72
C PRO A 202 -0.30 -9.12 -1.34
N TRP A 203 -1.00 -9.44 -2.44
CA TRP A 203 -0.82 -10.71 -3.16
C TRP A 203 0.60 -10.87 -3.74
N THR A 204 1.12 -9.83 -4.38
CA THR A 204 2.45 -9.84 -4.98
C THR A 204 3.53 -10.00 -3.91
N ILE A 205 3.40 -9.32 -2.77
CA ILE A 205 4.33 -9.46 -1.64
C ILE A 205 4.23 -10.86 -1.01
N ALA A 206 3.02 -11.36 -0.76
CA ALA A 206 2.80 -12.72 -0.26
C ALA A 206 3.43 -13.76 -1.18
N THR A 207 3.34 -13.57 -2.50
CA THR A 207 3.94 -14.47 -3.48
C THR A 207 5.45 -14.61 -3.28
N TYR A 208 6.18 -13.50 -3.09
CA TYR A 208 7.60 -13.55 -2.77
C TYR A 208 7.86 -14.27 -1.45
N ILE A 209 7.13 -13.91 -0.39
CA ILE A 209 7.30 -14.47 0.95
C ILE A 209 7.08 -15.99 0.95
N VAL A 210 6.03 -16.48 0.28
CA VAL A 210 5.67 -17.90 0.27
C VAL A 210 6.63 -18.71 -0.59
N GLU A 211 7.05 -18.17 -1.74
CA GLU A 211 7.91 -18.90 -2.69
C GLU A 211 9.40 -18.79 -2.38
N GLY A 212 9.78 -17.89 -1.48
CA GLY A 212 11.18 -17.64 -1.14
C GLY A 212 11.95 -16.81 -2.17
N GLY A 213 11.30 -16.33 -3.23
CA GLY A 213 11.94 -15.61 -4.33
C GLY A 213 11.13 -15.64 -5.63
N THR A 214 11.79 -15.37 -6.76
CA THR A 214 11.14 -15.42 -8.08
C THR A 214 11.10 -16.85 -8.61
N THR A 215 9.93 -17.31 -9.05
CA THR A 215 9.73 -18.61 -9.70
C THR A 215 8.79 -18.47 -10.88
N ARG A 216 8.77 -19.42 -11.81
CA ARG A 216 7.92 -19.34 -13.02
C ARG A 216 6.48 -19.75 -12.78
N THR A 217 6.24 -20.61 -11.80
CA THR A 217 4.93 -21.28 -11.64
C THR A 217 4.14 -20.76 -10.44
N TYR A 218 4.85 -20.30 -9.40
CA TYR A 218 4.27 -19.88 -8.12
C TYR A 218 3.37 -20.97 -7.53
N THR A 219 3.88 -22.21 -7.57
CA THR A 219 3.11 -23.42 -7.23
C THR A 219 2.73 -23.47 -5.75
N THR A 220 3.60 -22.98 -4.87
CA THR A 220 3.43 -23.07 -3.41
C THR A 220 2.27 -22.19 -2.97
N ILE A 221 2.27 -20.91 -3.35
CA ILE A 221 1.19 -19.99 -2.98
C ILE A 221 -0.13 -20.37 -3.62
N LYS A 222 -0.12 -20.81 -4.90
CA LYS A 222 -1.34 -21.32 -5.56
C LYS A 222 -1.88 -22.56 -4.88
N THR A 223 -1.01 -23.43 -4.38
CA THR A 223 -1.42 -24.60 -3.57
C THR A 223 -2.06 -24.15 -2.26
N MET A 224 -1.52 -23.12 -1.59
CA MET A 224 -2.10 -22.58 -0.36
C MET A 224 -3.51 -22.02 -0.57
N CYS A 225 -3.83 -21.44 -1.73
CA CYS A 225 -5.19 -20.99 -2.05
C CYS A 225 -6.25 -22.09 -1.85
N HIS A 226 -5.87 -23.35 -2.06
CA HIS A 226 -6.77 -24.51 -1.92
C HIS A 226 -6.57 -25.27 -0.62
N LYS A 227 -5.30 -25.53 -0.24
CA LYS A 227 -4.96 -26.43 0.86
C LYS A 227 -4.77 -25.74 2.20
N ALA A 228 -4.42 -24.45 2.21
CA ALA A 228 -4.17 -23.67 3.42
C ALA A 228 -4.75 -22.25 3.34
N PRO A 229 -6.04 -22.08 2.97
CA PRO A 229 -6.61 -20.76 2.72
C PRO A 229 -6.66 -19.88 3.97
N HIS A 230 -6.72 -20.46 5.17
CA HIS A 230 -6.70 -19.70 6.43
C HIS A 230 -5.34 -19.04 6.66
N ILE A 231 -4.24 -19.78 6.45
CA ILE A 231 -2.86 -19.27 6.58
C ILE A 231 -2.63 -18.13 5.59
N LEU A 232 -3.02 -18.35 4.32
CA LEU A 232 -2.84 -17.34 3.27
C LEU A 232 -3.67 -16.07 3.55
N LYS A 233 -4.91 -16.21 4.04
CA LYS A 233 -5.72 -15.06 4.45
C LYS A 233 -5.04 -14.27 5.59
N SER A 234 -4.54 -14.96 6.61
CA SER A 234 -3.82 -14.31 7.73
C SER A 234 -2.60 -13.53 7.25
N LEU A 235 -1.80 -14.12 6.33
CA LEU A 235 -0.67 -13.43 5.72
C LEU A 235 -1.12 -12.20 4.92
N LEU A 236 -2.13 -12.33 4.05
CA LEU A 236 -2.61 -11.23 3.22
C LEU A 236 -3.22 -10.09 4.06
N SER A 237 -3.97 -10.41 5.11
CA SER A 237 -4.50 -9.40 6.04
C SER A 237 -3.38 -8.68 6.79
N HIS A 238 -2.36 -9.39 7.26
CA HIS A 238 -1.19 -8.75 7.88
C HIS A 238 -0.46 -7.81 6.91
N LEU A 239 -0.22 -8.27 5.67
CA LEU A 239 0.43 -7.47 4.65
C LEU A 239 -0.40 -6.25 4.25
N THR A 240 -1.72 -6.37 4.23
CA THR A 240 -2.64 -5.26 3.95
C THR A 240 -2.43 -4.13 4.95
N GLN A 241 -2.49 -4.42 6.25
CA GLN A 241 -2.24 -3.42 7.29
C GLN A 241 -0.84 -2.81 7.16
N ALA A 242 0.21 -3.64 7.05
CA ALA A 242 1.58 -3.17 6.96
C ALA A 242 1.82 -2.28 5.72
N ILE A 243 1.21 -2.63 4.59
CA ILE A 243 1.29 -1.85 3.35
C ILE A 243 0.52 -0.54 3.51
N SER A 244 -0.68 -0.53 4.11
CA SER A 244 -1.43 0.71 4.36
C SER A 244 -0.65 1.69 5.23
N ASP A 245 -0.11 1.22 6.37
CA ASP A 245 0.72 2.03 7.27
C ASP A 245 1.93 2.61 6.52
N TYR A 246 2.55 1.80 5.65
CA TYR A 246 3.70 2.24 4.86
C TYR A 246 3.32 3.25 3.76
N ILE A 247 2.14 3.13 3.16
CA ILE A 247 1.62 4.11 2.22
C ILE A 247 1.41 5.45 2.92
N ILE A 248 0.75 5.45 4.08
CA ILE A 248 0.51 6.66 4.89
C ILE A 248 1.85 7.33 5.21
N PHE A 249 2.82 6.55 5.69
CA PHE A 249 4.18 7.02 5.95
C PHE A 249 4.84 7.70 4.74
N GLN A 250 4.74 7.10 3.54
CA GLN A 250 5.31 7.69 2.33
C GLN A 250 4.60 9.01 1.94
N VAL A 251 3.27 9.08 2.09
CA VAL A 251 2.49 10.29 1.81
C VAL A 251 2.87 11.40 2.79
N GLU A 252 2.92 11.11 4.09
CA GLU A 252 3.34 12.06 5.13
C GLU A 252 4.78 12.54 4.93
N SER A 253 5.64 11.69 4.35
CA SER A 253 7.02 12.01 4.03
C SER A 253 7.22 12.82 2.74
N GLY A 254 6.16 13.02 1.93
CA GLY A 254 6.20 13.92 0.77
C GLY A 254 5.89 13.29 -0.59
N ALA A 255 5.50 12.00 -0.65
CA ALA A 255 4.97 11.43 -1.88
C ALA A 255 3.67 12.15 -2.29
N HIS A 256 3.57 12.57 -3.56
CA HIS A 256 2.31 13.14 -4.10
C HIS A 256 1.33 12.05 -4.51
N CYS A 257 1.86 10.95 -5.06
CA CYS A 257 1.09 9.83 -5.57
C CYS A 257 1.78 8.53 -5.16
N ILE A 258 0.99 7.48 -4.99
CA ILE A 258 1.45 6.16 -4.62
C ILE A 258 1.03 5.18 -5.69
N GLN A 259 1.99 4.43 -6.23
CA GLN A 259 1.74 3.35 -7.16
C GLN A 259 1.75 2.00 -6.44
N ILE A 260 0.67 1.22 -6.59
CA ILE A 260 0.58 -0.15 -6.07
C ILE A 260 0.93 -1.13 -7.20
N PHE A 261 1.98 -1.93 -7.01
CA PHE A 261 2.43 -2.93 -7.97
C PHE A 261 1.85 -4.32 -7.66
N ASP A 262 0.80 -4.72 -8.37
CA ASP A 262 0.29 -6.11 -8.35
C ASP A 262 0.86 -6.97 -9.48
N SER A 263 2.20 -7.00 -9.59
CA SER A 263 2.94 -7.65 -10.67
C SER A 263 2.60 -9.14 -10.86
N TRP A 264 2.26 -9.84 -9.77
CA TRP A 264 1.90 -11.26 -9.80
C TRP A 264 0.39 -11.51 -9.80
N GLY A 265 -0.44 -10.47 -9.79
CA GLY A 265 -1.89 -10.60 -9.96
C GLY A 265 -2.26 -11.26 -11.28
N GLY A 266 -1.51 -10.97 -12.35
CA GLY A 266 -1.71 -11.58 -13.68
C GLY A 266 -1.38 -13.09 -13.76
N GLN A 267 -0.86 -13.70 -12.70
CA GLN A 267 -0.64 -15.15 -12.61
C GLN A 267 -1.87 -15.91 -12.10
N LEU A 268 -2.93 -15.20 -11.74
CA LEU A 268 -4.19 -15.74 -11.27
C LEU A 268 -5.27 -15.69 -12.38
N PRO A 269 -6.09 -16.74 -12.51
CA PRO A 269 -7.37 -16.63 -13.20
C PRO A 269 -8.26 -15.52 -12.59
N PRO A 270 -9.20 -14.94 -13.35
CA PRO A 270 -10.02 -13.82 -12.87
C PRO A 270 -10.73 -14.07 -11.53
N ASP A 271 -11.33 -15.24 -11.33
CA ASP A 271 -12.03 -15.62 -10.09
C ASP A 271 -11.07 -15.72 -8.89
N MET A 272 -9.84 -16.18 -9.12
CA MET A 272 -8.82 -16.22 -8.08
C MET A 272 -8.28 -14.82 -7.76
N TRP A 273 -8.11 -13.95 -8.75
CA TRP A 273 -7.67 -12.57 -8.52
C TRP A 273 -8.72 -11.78 -7.72
N GLU A 274 -10.00 -11.93 -8.06
CA GLU A 274 -11.15 -11.37 -7.33
C GLU A 274 -11.21 -11.83 -5.87
N ARG A 275 -10.64 -13.01 -5.55
CA ARG A 275 -10.63 -13.58 -4.21
C ARG A 275 -9.36 -13.28 -3.42
N TRP A 276 -8.19 -13.30 -4.06
CA TRP A 276 -6.90 -13.35 -3.39
C TRP A 276 -6.04 -12.10 -3.55
N SER A 277 -6.35 -11.21 -4.50
CA SER A 277 -5.62 -9.95 -4.68
C SER A 277 -6.52 -8.73 -4.53
N LYS A 278 -7.58 -8.63 -5.35
CA LYS A 278 -8.46 -7.46 -5.41
C LYS A 278 -9.02 -7.02 -4.04
N PRO A 279 -9.52 -7.92 -3.17
CA PRO A 279 -10.11 -7.50 -1.90
C PRO A 279 -9.10 -6.76 -1.02
N TYR A 280 -7.87 -7.24 -0.99
CA TYR A 280 -6.79 -6.67 -0.19
C TYR A 280 -6.28 -5.35 -0.76
N ILE A 281 -6.21 -5.20 -2.10
CA ILE A 281 -5.92 -3.89 -2.72
C ILE A 281 -7.03 -2.88 -2.38
N LYS A 282 -8.29 -3.31 -2.41
CA LYS A 282 -9.42 -2.45 -2.04
C LYS A 282 -9.37 -2.05 -0.56
N GLU A 283 -9.04 -2.98 0.33
CA GLU A 283 -8.89 -2.73 1.75
C GLU A 283 -7.77 -1.72 2.02
N VAL A 284 -6.59 -1.88 1.39
CA VAL A 284 -5.53 -0.87 1.41
C VAL A 284 -6.06 0.50 1.02
N ILE A 285 -6.80 0.61 -0.09
CA ILE A 285 -7.33 1.91 -0.54
C ILE A 285 -8.35 2.50 0.46
N LEU A 286 -9.21 1.66 1.05
CA LEU A 286 -10.23 2.10 2.00
C LEU A 286 -9.63 2.61 3.32
N GLU A 287 -8.49 2.08 3.75
CA GLU A 287 -7.79 2.54 4.95
C GLU A 287 -7.14 3.93 4.79
N LEU A 288 -7.01 4.42 3.55
CA LEU A 288 -6.41 5.73 3.24
C LEU A 288 -7.42 6.89 3.19
N ILE A 289 -8.73 6.61 3.30
CA ILE A 289 -9.84 7.57 3.15
C ILE A 289 -10.49 7.83 4.52
#